data_AF-A0A6P0MAQ8-F1
#
_entry.id   AF-A0A6P0MAQ8-F1
#
_cell.length_a   1.000
_cell.length_b   1.000
_cell.length_c   1.000
_cell.angle_alpha   90.00
_cell.angle_beta   90.00
_cell.angle_gamma   90.00
#
_symmetry.space_group_name_H-M   'P 1'
#
loop_
_entity.id
_entity.type
_entity.pdbx_description
1 polymer ?
#
loop_
_entity_poly.entity_id
_entity_poly.type
_entity_poly.pdbx_seq_one_letter_code
_entity_poly.pdbx_strand_id
1 'polypeptide(L)' 'HRIINYSYYKLNKICSIASGAVESTVKQIDRRLKISGAQWNSENVPQVLKHRCAYLNNCL' A
#
# COMPACT_ATOMS: atom_id res chain seq x y z
N HIS A 1 4.78 -15.55 -16.87
CA HIS A 1 5.14 -15.26 -15.47
C HIS A 1 4.10 -14.31 -14.88
N ARG A 2 2.94 -14.82 -14.41
CA ARG A 2 1.81 -13.95 -13.98
C ARG A 2 1.61 -13.88 -12.46
N ILE A 3 2.15 -14.84 -11.71
CA ILE A 3 1.97 -14.92 -10.26
C ILE A 3 3.35 -14.92 -9.60
N ILE A 4 3.53 -13.98 -8.68
CA ILE A 4 4.76 -13.81 -7.90
C ILE A 4 4.86 -14.98 -6.91
N ASN A 5 6.03 -15.62 -6.83
CA ASN A 5 6.28 -16.69 -5.86
C ASN A 5 6.57 -16.09 -4.46
N TYR A 6 5.52 -15.83 -3.70
CA TYR A 6 5.61 -15.25 -2.36
C TYR A 6 6.45 -16.09 -1.38
N SER A 7 6.43 -17.42 -1.50
CA SER A 7 7.24 -18.31 -0.66
C SER A 7 8.73 -18.09 -0.86
N TYR A 8 9.17 -17.96 -2.13
CA TYR A 8 10.56 -17.64 -2.44
C TYR A 8 10.99 -16.29 -1.86
N TYR A 9 10.18 -15.26 -2.00
CA TYR A 9 10.50 -13.92 -1.50
C TYR A 9 10.57 -13.87 0.04
N LYS A 10 9.71 -14.65 0.72
CA LYS A 10 9.70 -14.77 2.18
C LYS A 10 10.95 -15.51 2.68
N LEU A 11 11.29 -16.64 2.06
CA LEU A 11 12.46 -17.46 2.44
C LEU A 11 13.77 -16.71 2.23
N ASN A 12 13.91 -16.01 1.10
CA ASN A 12 15.10 -15.21 0.79
C ASN A 12 15.12 -13.85 1.50
N LYS A 13 14.14 -13.54 2.36
CA LYS A 13 14.00 -12.27 3.07
C LYS A 13 14.11 -11.03 2.15
N ILE A 14 13.69 -11.16 0.89
CA ILE A 14 13.76 -10.09 -0.11
C ILE A 14 12.80 -8.95 0.27
N CYS A 15 11.68 -9.28 0.89
CA CYS A 15 10.65 -8.34 1.31
C CYS A 15 9.97 -8.84 2.59
N SER A 16 9.48 -7.91 3.41
CA SER A 16 8.67 -8.22 4.58
C SER A 16 7.25 -8.64 4.17
N ILE A 17 7.04 -9.94 4.01
CA ILE A 17 5.75 -10.54 3.66
C ILE A 17 4.97 -10.84 4.94
N ALA A 18 3.70 -10.42 4.98
CA ALA A 18 2.81 -10.50 6.16
C ALA A 18 3.28 -9.63 7.35
N SER A 19 3.79 -8.43 7.07
CA SER A 19 4.10 -7.46 8.11
C SER A 19 2.82 -6.77 8.60
N GLY A 20 2.48 -6.98 9.88
CA GLY A 20 1.33 -6.32 10.50
C GLY A 20 1.41 -4.79 10.46
N ALA A 21 2.62 -4.23 10.47
CA ALA A 21 2.83 -2.78 10.31
C ALA A 21 2.43 -2.32 8.90
N VAL A 22 2.82 -3.06 7.85
CA VAL A 22 2.46 -2.74 6.46
C VAL A 22 0.95 -2.86 6.25
N GLU A 23 0.33 -3.95 6.72
CA GLU A 23 -1.11 -4.14 6.62
C GLU A 23 -1.90 -3.04 7.33
N SER A 24 -1.46 -2.65 8.53
CA SER A 24 -2.11 -1.61 9.32
C SER A 24 -2.00 -0.25 8.63
N THR A 25 -0.85 0.07 8.01
CA THR A 25 -0.66 1.30 7.24
C THR A 25 -1.56 1.33 6.01
N VAL A 26 -1.64 0.24 5.24
CA VAL A 26 -2.53 0.15 4.07
C VAL A 26 -4.00 0.34 4.47
N LYS A 27 -4.45 -0.28 5.56
CA LYS A 27 -5.82 -0.12 6.10
C LYS A 27 -6.11 1.34 6.51
N GLN A 28 -5.14 2.03 7.10
CA GLN A 28 -5.30 3.44 7.47
C GLN A 28 -5.40 4.36 6.24
N ILE A 29 -4.61 4.08 5.21
CA ILE A 29 -4.66 4.79 3.92
C ILE A 29 -6.02 4.58 3.25
N ASP A 30 -6.46 3.34 3.11
CA ASP A 30 -7.74 2.99 2.48
C ASP A 30 -8.93 3.66 3.20
N ARG A 31 -9.01 3.53 4.53
CA ARG A 31 -10.10 4.11 5.34
C ARG A 31 -10.20 5.63 5.19
N ARG A 32 -9.07 6.33 5.01
CA ARG A 32 -9.03 7.80 4.94
C ARG A 32 -9.30 8.34 3.54
N LEU A 33 -9.08 7.52 2.51
CA LEU A 33 -9.26 7.92 1.11
C LEU A 33 -10.60 7.43 0.53
N LYS A 34 -11.25 6.47 1.19
CA LYS A 34 -12.56 5.96 0.78
C LYS A 34 -13.64 7.02 0.96
N ILE A 35 -14.14 7.53 -0.17
CA ILE A 35 -15.35 8.34 -0.24
C ILE A 35 -16.51 7.39 -0.57
N SER A 36 -17.55 7.39 0.26
CA SER A 36 -18.71 6.51 0.05
C SER A 36 -19.36 6.79 -1.32
N GLY A 37 -19.57 5.74 -2.11
CA GLY A 37 -20.15 5.85 -3.46
C GLY A 37 -19.17 6.26 -4.56
N ALA A 38 -17.92 6.59 -4.24
CA ALA A 38 -16.90 6.91 -5.24
C ALA A 38 -16.04 5.70 -5.60
N GLN A 39 -15.58 5.65 -6.85
CA GLN A 39 -14.58 4.69 -7.32
C GLN A 39 -13.24 5.39 -7.60
N TRP A 40 -12.16 4.64 -7.48
CA TRP A 40 -10.82 5.12 -7.80
C TRP A 40 -10.65 5.31 -9.30
N ASN A 41 -10.16 6.49 -9.73
CA ASN A 41 -9.52 6.60 -11.03
C ASN A 41 -8.07 6.10 -10.90
N SER A 42 -7.73 5.02 -11.60
CA SER A 42 -6.40 4.39 -11.62
C SER A 42 -5.26 5.35 -11.92
N GLU A 43 -5.49 6.37 -12.76
CA GLU A 43 -4.48 7.36 -13.12
C GLU A 43 -4.06 8.24 -11.93
N ASN A 44 -4.99 8.48 -11.01
CA ASN A 44 -4.79 9.35 -9.85
C ASN A 44 -4.24 8.58 -8.63
N VAL A 45 -4.34 7.24 -8.64
CA VAL A 45 -3.92 6.38 -7.51
C VAL A 45 -2.46 6.65 -7.10
N PRO A 46 -1.46 6.69 -8.01
CA PRO A 46 -0.07 6.89 -7.63
C PRO A 46 0.18 8.24 -6.94
N GLN A 47 -0.45 9.31 -7.44
CA GLN A 47 -0.31 10.65 -6.88
C GLN A 47 -0.88 10.72 -5.47
N VAL A 48 -2.11 10.24 -5.28
CA VAL A 48 -2.79 10.26 -3.97
C VAL A 48 -2.03 9.43 -2.94
N LEU A 49 -1.56 8.23 -3.33
CA LEU A 49 -0.74 7.39 -2.47
C LEU A 49 0.57 8.08 -2.09
N LYS A 50 1.26 8.74 -3.03
CA LYS A 50 2.52 9.45 -2.75
C LYS A 50 2.34 10.55 -1.70
N HIS A 51 1.32 11.40 -1.87
CA HIS A 51 1.02 12.45 -0.89
C HIS A 51 0.67 11.86 0.48
N ARG A 52 -0.12 10.79 0.51
CA ARG A 52 -0.51 10.16 1.79
C ARG A 52 0.68 9.50 2.48
N CYS A 53 1.55 8.84 1.73
CA CYS A 53 2.79 8.29 2.25
C CYS A 53 3.70 9.39 2.82
N ALA A 54 3.89 10.50 2.10
CA ALA A 54 4.70 11.62 2.60
C ALA A 54 4.16 12.16 3.93
N TYR A 55 2.84 12.35 4.03
CA TYR A 55 2.18 12.80 5.26
C TYR A 55 2.37 11.81 6.43
N LEU A 56 2.18 10.51 6.20
CA LEU A 56 2.32 9.49 7.25
C LEU A 56 3.76 9.26 7.70
N ASN A 57 4.74 9.55 6.84
CA ASN A 57 6.16 9.40 7.15
C ASN A 57 6.80 10.72 7.64
N ASN A 58 6.03 11.78 7.88
CA ASN A 58 6.55 13.13 8.20
C ASN A 58 7.63 13.63 7.21
N CYS A 59 7.54 13.22 5.95
CA CYS A 59 8.50 13.58 4.90
C CYS A 59 7.95 14.70 4.00
N LEU A 60 7.20 15.64 4.59
CA LEU A 60 6.66 16.82 3.91
C LEU A 60 7.73 17.89 3.71
#